data_AF-A0A7Y7ISF6-F1
#
_entry.id   AF-A0A7Y7ISF6-F1
#
_cell.length_a   1.000
_cell.length_b   1.000
_cell.length_c   1.000
_cell.angle_alpha   90.00
_cell.angle_beta   90.00
_cell.angle_gamma   90.00
#
_symmetry.space_group_name_H-M   'P 1'
#
loop_
_entity.id
_entity.type
_entity.pdbx_description
1 polymer ?
#
loop_
_entity_poly.entity_id
_entity_poly.type
_entity_poly.pdbx_seq_one_letter_code
_entity_poly.pdbx_strand_id
1 'polypeptide(L)'
;MNSAWAIVVGAIIALVGSVVTPWIREALETKRRQAEIDREDVHVRKQETGVAIRNLMEAFMEQYTARGIPGYDAATLAKRSLMTTLDLGLLLVLSDLAIAPIVSSAGEVISTGSPSAPKVIDSLTSVLTAWRRGQISDWEALDAYRRDTGLEVFVENEERHRASD
;
A
#
# COMPACT_ATOMS: atom_id res chain seq x y z
N MET A 1 1.38 23.07 19.68
CA MET A 1 2.13 21.85 20.10
C MET A 1 2.16 20.82 18.96
N ASN A 2 2.26 21.29 17.70
CA ASN A 2 1.90 20.51 16.49
C ASN A 2 3.13 20.08 15.66
N SER A 3 4.30 20.68 15.94
CA SER A 3 5.55 20.42 15.23
C SER A 3 6.27 19.14 15.70
N ALA A 4 6.22 18.84 17.01
CA ALA A 4 6.84 17.63 17.55
C ALA A 4 6.18 16.34 17.03
N TRP A 5 4.86 16.36 16.81
CA TRP A 5 4.14 15.18 16.30
C TRP A 5 4.40 14.97 14.79
N ALA A 6 4.47 16.02 13.98
CA ALA A 6 4.86 15.87 12.57
C ALA A 6 6.27 15.26 12.41
N ILE A 7 7.21 15.63 13.29
CA ILE A 7 8.58 15.10 13.29
C ILE A 7 8.61 13.63 13.71
N VAL A 8 7.83 13.22 14.71
CA VAL A 8 7.78 11.82 15.15
C VAL A 8 7.12 10.93 14.11
N VAL A 9 6.03 11.37 13.45
CA VAL A 9 5.43 10.61 12.34
C VAL A 9 6.39 10.52 11.15
N GLY A 10 7.01 11.63 10.75
CA GLY A 10 7.97 11.65 9.66
C GLY A 10 9.20 10.77 9.93
N ALA A 11 9.68 10.77 11.18
CA ALA A 11 10.77 9.89 11.61
C ALA A 11 10.35 8.42 11.55
N ILE A 12 9.14 8.07 11.99
CA ILE A 12 8.63 6.69 11.90
C ILE A 12 8.49 6.27 10.42
N ILE A 13 7.99 7.13 9.53
CA ILE A 13 7.83 6.81 8.10
C ILE A 13 9.18 6.70 7.40
N ALA A 14 10.13 7.61 7.65
CA ALA A 14 11.48 7.52 7.07
C ALA A 14 12.22 6.26 7.56
N LEU A 15 12.01 5.88 8.82
CA LEU A 15 12.58 4.67 9.41
C LEU A 15 11.90 3.41 8.86
N VAL A 16 10.59 3.46 8.57
CA VAL A 16 9.85 2.39 7.89
C VAL A 16 10.25 2.27 6.41
N GLY A 17 10.38 3.38 5.70
CA GLY A 17 10.84 3.40 4.30
C GLY A 17 12.24 2.81 4.14
N SER A 18 13.12 3.01 5.13
CA SER A 18 14.46 2.42 5.20
C SER A 18 14.49 0.95 5.61
N VAL A 19 13.46 0.44 6.31
CA VAL A 19 13.42 -0.94 6.83
C VAL A 19 12.66 -1.87 5.89
N VAL A 20 11.65 -1.38 5.16
CA VAL A 20 10.82 -2.19 4.26
C VAL A 20 11.52 -2.44 2.90
N THR A 21 12.41 -1.54 2.45
CA THR A 21 13.16 -1.69 1.19
C THR A 21 13.96 -3.00 1.09
N PRO A 22 14.74 -3.43 2.10
CA PRO A 22 15.46 -4.71 2.03
C PRO A 22 14.54 -5.94 2.09
N TRP A 23 13.36 -5.86 2.71
CA TRP A 23 12.43 -7.00 2.85
C TRP A 23 11.70 -7.33 1.55
N ILE A 24 11.37 -6.32 0.74
CA ILE A 24 10.89 -6.51 -0.63
C ILE A 24 11.92 -7.33 -1.40
N ARG A 25 13.21 -7.02 -1.25
CA ARG A 25 14.33 -7.68 -1.94
C ARG A 25 14.60 -9.13 -1.48
N GLU A 26 14.30 -9.49 -0.24
CA GLU A 26 14.53 -10.85 0.28
C GLU A 26 13.31 -11.78 0.13
N ALA A 27 12.09 -11.24 0.18
CA ALA A 27 10.87 -12.00 -0.19
C ALA A 27 10.87 -12.40 -1.69
N LEU A 28 11.60 -11.63 -2.52
CA LEU A 28 11.79 -11.79 -3.96
C LEU A 28 12.54 -13.09 -4.37
N GLU A 29 13.38 -13.67 -3.52
CA GLU A 29 14.24 -14.83 -3.92
C GLU A 29 13.67 -16.21 -3.55
N THR A 30 12.72 -16.29 -2.62
CA THR A 30 12.38 -17.58 -1.98
C THR A 30 11.30 -18.42 -2.72
N LYS A 31 10.70 -17.93 -3.82
CA LYS A 31 9.53 -18.60 -4.45
C LYS A 31 9.72 -19.12 -5.89
N ARG A 32 10.86 -19.77 -6.18
CA ARG A 32 11.02 -20.56 -7.43
C ARG A 32 10.61 -22.04 -7.33
N ARG A 33 10.15 -22.52 -6.16
CA ARG A 33 9.83 -23.95 -5.93
C ARG A 33 8.35 -24.30 -5.69
N GLN A 34 7.42 -23.35 -5.79
CA GLN A 34 6.02 -23.58 -5.36
C GLN A 34 4.99 -23.67 -6.50
N ALA A 35 5.42 -23.75 -7.76
CA ALA A 35 4.55 -23.62 -8.93
C ALA A 35 3.57 -24.79 -9.18
N GLU A 36 3.60 -25.84 -8.36
CA GLU A 36 2.82 -27.07 -8.58
C GLU A 36 1.65 -27.24 -7.57
N ILE A 37 1.59 -26.42 -6.51
CA ILE A 37 0.47 -26.34 -5.54
C ILE A 37 -0.52 -25.22 -5.89
N ASP A 38 -0.23 -24.42 -6.93
CA ASP A 38 -0.78 -23.08 -7.14
C ASP A 38 -2.29 -23.00 -7.48
N ARG A 39 -3.00 -24.06 -7.88
CA ARG A 39 -4.39 -23.90 -8.36
C ARG A 39 -5.41 -23.67 -7.24
N GLU A 40 -5.26 -24.37 -6.11
CA GLU A 40 -6.11 -24.18 -4.94
C GLU A 40 -5.66 -22.93 -4.16
N ASP A 41 -4.36 -22.68 -4.12
CA ASP A 41 -3.74 -21.48 -3.55
C ASP A 41 -4.20 -20.19 -4.26
N VAL A 42 -4.49 -20.19 -5.56
CA VAL A 42 -4.92 -18.97 -6.26
C VAL A 42 -6.27 -18.45 -5.77
N HIS A 43 -7.24 -19.33 -5.47
CA HIS A 43 -8.55 -18.89 -4.97
C HIS A 43 -8.46 -18.40 -3.53
N VAL A 44 -7.73 -19.14 -2.68
CA VAL A 44 -7.47 -18.76 -1.29
C VAL A 44 -6.70 -17.45 -1.24
N ARG A 45 -5.63 -17.30 -2.04
CA ARG A 45 -4.84 -16.07 -2.14
C ARG A 45 -5.69 -14.88 -2.60
N LYS A 46 -6.54 -15.03 -3.62
CA LYS A 46 -7.45 -13.95 -4.04
C LYS A 46 -8.40 -13.50 -2.90
N GLN A 47 -8.89 -14.45 -2.11
CA GLN A 47 -9.74 -14.16 -0.96
C GLN A 47 -8.95 -13.45 0.15
N GLU A 48 -7.76 -13.95 0.49
CA GLU A 48 -6.85 -13.36 1.47
C GLU A 48 -6.42 -11.95 1.08
N THR A 49 -6.04 -11.72 -0.19
CA THR A 49 -5.73 -10.39 -0.73
C THR A 49 -6.93 -9.45 -0.59
N GLY A 50 -8.14 -9.96 -0.83
CA GLY A 50 -9.37 -9.18 -0.64
C GLY A 50 -9.64 -8.78 0.81
N VAL A 51 -9.31 -9.65 1.77
CA VAL A 51 -9.40 -9.33 3.20
C VAL A 51 -8.30 -8.34 3.59
N ALA A 52 -7.07 -8.53 3.11
CA ALA A 52 -5.96 -7.63 3.38
C ALA A 52 -6.20 -6.21 2.85
N ILE A 53 -6.69 -6.07 1.61
CA ILE A 53 -7.08 -4.76 1.05
C ILE A 53 -8.15 -4.09 1.92
N ARG A 54 -9.18 -4.83 2.34
CA ARG A 54 -10.24 -4.29 3.20
C ARG A 54 -9.67 -3.81 4.54
N ASN A 55 -8.89 -4.65 5.22
CA ASN A 55 -8.29 -4.32 6.50
C ASN A 55 -7.36 -3.11 6.39
N LEU A 56 -6.64 -2.98 5.28
CA LEU A 56 -5.82 -1.81 4.95
C LEU A 56 -6.67 -0.54 4.83
N MET A 57 -7.75 -0.58 4.02
CA MET A 57 -8.63 0.57 3.84
C MET A 57 -9.29 0.99 5.16
N GLU A 58 -9.73 0.03 5.96
CA GLU A 58 -10.29 0.30 7.30
C GLU A 58 -9.26 0.97 8.21
N ALA A 59 -8.02 0.47 8.25
CA ALA A 59 -6.96 1.06 9.07
C ALA A 59 -6.63 2.50 8.63
N PHE A 60 -6.55 2.73 7.31
CA PHE A 60 -6.30 4.05 6.72
C PHE A 60 -7.42 5.04 7.00
N MET A 61 -8.68 4.60 6.86
CA MET A 61 -9.85 5.41 7.21
C MET A 61 -9.91 5.72 8.70
N GLU A 62 -9.62 4.74 9.55
CA GLU A 62 -9.57 4.95 11.00
C GLU A 62 -8.48 5.96 11.37
N GLN A 63 -7.29 5.83 10.78
CA GLN A 63 -6.17 6.77 10.99
C GLN A 63 -6.49 8.19 10.51
N TYR A 64 -7.18 8.32 9.39
CA TYR A 64 -7.62 9.61 8.89
C TYR A 64 -8.71 10.22 9.78
N THR A 65 -9.77 9.48 10.10
CA THR A 65 -10.93 9.99 10.85
C THR A 65 -10.64 10.26 12.32
N ALA A 66 -9.71 9.51 12.92
CA ALA A 66 -9.28 9.71 14.29
C ALA A 66 -8.43 10.98 14.49
N ARG A 67 -7.88 11.55 13.41
CA ARG A 67 -7.14 12.82 13.50
C ARG A 67 -8.07 13.95 13.93
N GLY A 68 -7.81 14.46 15.12
CA GLY A 68 -8.56 15.59 15.70
C GLY A 68 -9.53 15.18 16.79
N ILE A 69 -9.66 13.87 17.08
CA ILE A 69 -10.42 13.38 18.24
C ILE A 69 -9.52 13.41 19.49
N PRO A 70 -9.87 14.16 20.55
CA PRO A 70 -9.11 14.19 21.80
C PRO A 70 -9.07 12.81 22.48
N GLY A 71 -7.91 12.43 23.03
CA GLY A 71 -7.73 11.16 23.74
C GLY A 71 -7.47 9.95 22.83
N TYR A 72 -7.28 10.18 21.53
CA TYR A 72 -7.05 9.12 20.56
C TYR A 72 -5.58 8.65 20.54
N ASP A 73 -5.36 7.33 20.55
CA ASP A 73 -4.01 6.74 20.46
C ASP A 73 -3.55 6.58 19.01
N ALA A 74 -2.94 7.65 18.49
CA ALA A 74 -2.41 7.67 17.13
C ALA A 74 -1.22 6.71 16.91
N ALA A 75 -0.52 6.26 17.96
CA ALA A 75 0.52 5.24 17.82
C ALA A 75 -0.09 3.86 17.54
N THR A 76 -1.19 3.52 18.22
CA THR A 76 -1.94 2.27 17.96
C THR A 76 -2.48 2.22 16.53
N LEU A 77 -2.97 3.34 15.99
CA LEU A 77 -3.42 3.36 14.58
C LEU A 77 -2.31 3.32 13.56
N ALA A 78 -1.22 4.06 13.78
CA ALA A 78 -0.06 3.97 12.91
C ALA A 78 0.46 2.53 12.85
N LYS A 79 0.47 1.84 14.01
CA LYS A 79 0.79 0.41 14.09
C LYS A 79 -0.20 -0.45 13.33
N ARG A 80 -1.52 -0.22 13.46
CA ARG A 80 -2.56 -0.96 12.73
C ARG A 80 -2.38 -0.81 11.22
N SER A 81 -2.24 0.42 10.72
CA SER A 81 -2.01 0.72 9.31
C SER A 81 -0.73 0.08 8.77
N LEU A 82 0.34 0.06 9.57
CA LEU A 82 1.58 -0.62 9.22
C LEU A 82 1.38 -2.13 9.10
N MET A 83 0.75 -2.76 10.09
CA MET A 83 0.53 -4.21 10.08
C MET A 83 -0.32 -4.64 8.88
N THR A 84 -1.40 -3.91 8.57
CA THR A 84 -2.26 -4.25 7.42
C THR A 84 -1.58 -4.00 6.08
N THR A 85 -0.65 -3.04 6.01
CA THR A 85 0.20 -2.82 4.83
C THR A 85 1.18 -3.98 4.64
N LEU A 86 1.78 -4.47 5.72
CA LEU A 86 2.66 -5.64 5.69
C LEU A 86 1.91 -6.90 5.30
N ASP A 87 0.72 -7.13 5.86
CA ASP A 87 -0.14 -8.27 5.53
C ASP A 87 -0.49 -8.28 4.03
N LEU A 88 -0.82 -7.10 3.47
CA LEU A 88 -1.04 -6.98 2.03
C LEU A 88 0.24 -7.27 1.25
N GLY A 89 1.38 -6.70 1.65
CA GLY A 89 2.68 -6.89 1.00
C GLY A 89 3.13 -8.36 0.97
N LEU A 90 2.82 -9.15 2.00
CA LEU A 90 3.12 -10.59 2.05
C LEU A 90 2.30 -11.41 1.03
N LEU A 91 1.15 -10.89 0.60
CA LEU A 91 0.26 -11.54 -0.35
C LEU A 91 0.50 -11.10 -1.79
N LEU A 92 1.12 -9.94 -2.00
CA LEU A 92 1.52 -9.46 -3.32
C LEU A 92 2.61 -10.36 -3.91
N VAL A 93 2.43 -10.74 -5.18
CA VAL A 93 3.39 -11.54 -5.92
C VAL A 93 4.34 -10.62 -6.68
N LEU A 94 5.46 -11.18 -7.15
CA LEU A 94 6.44 -10.53 -8.02
C LEU A 94 5.87 -9.81 -9.26
N SER A 95 4.71 -10.24 -9.75
CA SER A 95 3.98 -9.54 -10.81
C SER A 95 3.45 -8.19 -10.34
N ASP A 96 3.01 -8.10 -9.09
CA ASP A 96 2.20 -7.02 -8.53
C ASP A 96 3.05 -5.82 -8.07
N LEU A 97 4.25 -5.66 -8.64
CA LEU A 97 5.27 -4.67 -8.24
C LEU A 97 4.76 -3.23 -8.30
N ALA A 98 3.80 -2.93 -9.17
CA ALA A 98 3.23 -1.60 -9.31
C ALA A 98 2.23 -1.25 -8.19
N ILE A 99 1.77 -2.23 -7.40
CA ILE A 99 0.79 -2.02 -6.32
C ILE A 99 1.43 -1.56 -5.01
N ALA A 100 2.59 -2.12 -4.65
CA ALA A 100 3.33 -1.72 -3.45
C ALA A 100 3.60 -0.20 -3.36
N PRO A 101 4.08 0.49 -4.40
CA PRO A 101 4.36 1.93 -4.34
C PRO A 101 3.08 2.78 -4.27
N ILE A 102 1.94 2.32 -4.80
CA ILE A 102 0.62 2.95 -4.61
C ILE A 102 0.25 2.96 -3.13
N VAL A 103 0.33 1.79 -2.48
CA VAL A 103 -0.02 1.63 -1.06
C VAL A 103 0.92 2.44 -0.16
N SER A 104 2.22 2.44 -0.45
CA SER A 104 3.21 3.24 0.29
C SER A 104 2.95 4.74 0.16
N SER A 105 2.72 5.22 -1.07
CA SER A 105 2.42 6.64 -1.33
C SER A 105 1.14 7.07 -0.60
N ALA A 106 0.09 6.26 -0.66
CA ALA A 106 -1.15 6.56 0.04
C ALA A 106 -0.95 6.59 1.56
N GLY A 107 -0.21 5.62 2.11
CA GLY A 107 0.15 5.56 3.51
C GLY A 107 0.87 6.83 3.98
N GLU A 108 1.78 7.39 3.18
CA GLU A 108 2.46 8.65 3.49
C GLU A 108 1.50 9.85 3.53
N VAL A 109 0.64 10.02 2.52
CA VAL A 109 -0.32 11.13 2.47
C VAL A 109 -1.32 11.04 3.62
N ILE A 110 -1.78 9.84 3.91
CA ILE A 110 -2.72 9.58 5.01
C ILE A 110 -2.03 9.79 6.33
N SER A 111 -0.82 9.27 6.54
CA SER A 111 -0.08 9.40 7.80
C SER A 111 0.50 10.80 8.04
N THR A 112 0.51 11.71 7.08
CA THR A 112 0.85 13.13 7.30
C THR A 112 -0.36 14.00 7.62
N GLY A 113 -1.58 13.50 7.36
CA GLY A 113 -2.81 14.27 7.58
C GLY A 113 -3.02 15.34 6.52
N SER A 114 -2.52 15.08 5.32
CA SER A 114 -2.68 15.96 4.17
C SER A 114 -4.16 16.22 3.88
N PRO A 115 -4.54 17.45 3.46
CA PRO A 115 -5.89 17.73 2.96
C PRO A 115 -6.31 16.85 1.77
N SER A 116 -5.34 16.27 1.05
CA SER A 116 -5.59 15.35 -0.06
C SER A 116 -5.92 13.92 0.39
N ALA A 117 -5.84 13.61 1.69
CA ALA A 117 -6.03 12.25 2.21
C ALA A 117 -7.40 11.62 1.83
N PRO A 118 -8.55 12.33 1.87
CA PRO A 118 -9.82 11.77 1.42
C PRO A 118 -9.77 11.29 -0.03
N LYS A 119 -9.25 12.15 -0.92
CA LYS A 119 -9.11 11.86 -2.35
C LYS A 119 -8.19 10.66 -2.60
N VAL A 120 -7.11 10.55 -1.82
CA VAL A 120 -6.18 9.42 -1.87
C VAL A 120 -6.85 8.13 -1.41
N ILE A 121 -7.62 8.15 -0.32
CA ILE A 121 -8.31 6.95 0.16
C ILE A 121 -9.38 6.49 -0.84
N ASP A 122 -10.15 7.42 -1.41
CA ASP A 122 -11.15 7.10 -2.43
C ASP A 122 -10.51 6.48 -3.67
N SER A 123 -9.44 7.08 -4.19
CA SER A 123 -8.71 6.56 -5.34
C SER A 123 -8.08 5.20 -5.05
N LEU A 124 -7.40 5.05 -3.90
CA LEU A 124 -6.81 3.79 -3.47
C LEU A 124 -7.85 2.67 -3.37
N THR A 125 -9.01 2.95 -2.78
CA THR A 125 -10.12 2.00 -2.66
C THR A 125 -10.62 1.56 -4.02
N SER A 126 -10.84 2.52 -4.94
CA SER A 126 -11.31 2.26 -6.30
C SER A 126 -10.31 1.41 -7.09
N VAL A 127 -9.04 1.85 -7.13
CA VAL A 127 -7.96 1.22 -7.90
C VAL A 127 -7.68 -0.20 -7.38
N LEU A 128 -7.49 -0.39 -6.08
CA LEU A 128 -7.22 -1.72 -5.52
C LEU A 128 -8.41 -2.67 -5.71
N THR A 129 -9.65 -2.15 -5.68
CA THR A 129 -10.84 -2.98 -5.94
C THR A 129 -10.91 -3.43 -7.40
N ALA A 130 -10.65 -2.53 -8.35
CA ALA A 130 -10.63 -2.83 -9.78
C ALA A 130 -9.50 -3.81 -10.12
N TRP A 131 -8.30 -3.55 -9.59
CA TRP A 131 -7.12 -4.39 -9.73
C TRP A 131 -7.38 -5.81 -9.21
N ARG A 132 -7.87 -5.93 -7.97
CA ARG A 132 -8.20 -7.24 -7.36
C ARG A 132 -9.21 -8.05 -8.19
N ARG A 133 -10.15 -7.37 -8.85
CA ARG A 133 -11.14 -8.00 -9.73
C ARG A 133 -10.56 -8.42 -11.09
N GLY A 134 -9.30 -8.08 -11.38
CA GLY A 134 -8.66 -8.29 -12.67
C GLY A 134 -9.24 -7.40 -13.77
N GLN A 135 -9.86 -6.27 -13.40
CA GLN A 135 -10.43 -5.32 -14.36
C GLN A 135 -9.38 -4.39 -14.96
N ILE A 136 -8.28 -4.20 -14.25
CA ILE A 136 -7.12 -3.41 -14.66
C ILE A 136 -5.85 -4.19 -14.29
N SER A 137 -4.83 -4.05 -15.11
CA SER A 137 -3.47 -4.54 -14.84
C SER A 137 -2.77 -3.70 -13.77
N ASP A 138 -1.63 -4.18 -13.27
CA ASP A 138 -0.86 -3.53 -12.20
C ASP A 138 -0.39 -2.12 -12.62
N TRP A 139 0.03 -1.96 -13.87
CA TRP A 139 0.47 -0.66 -14.41
C TRP A 139 -0.70 0.27 -14.70
N GLU A 140 -1.83 -0.25 -15.18
CA GLU A 140 -3.05 0.55 -15.30
C GLU A 140 -3.55 1.02 -13.94
N ALA A 141 -3.38 0.21 -12.88
CA ALA A 141 -3.68 0.60 -11.52
C ALA A 141 -2.78 1.76 -11.05
N LEU A 142 -1.47 1.69 -11.31
CA LEU A 142 -0.53 2.77 -11.00
C LEU A 142 -0.89 4.06 -11.76
N ASP A 143 -1.16 3.98 -13.05
CA ASP A 143 -1.49 5.14 -13.87
C ASP A 143 -2.87 5.71 -13.53
N ALA A 144 -3.86 4.87 -13.19
CA ALA A 144 -5.14 5.33 -12.67
C ALA A 144 -4.95 6.08 -11.35
N TYR A 145 -4.18 5.53 -10.41
CA TYR A 145 -3.91 6.17 -9.13
C TYR A 145 -3.18 7.52 -9.27
N ARG A 146 -2.16 7.59 -10.14
CA ARG A 146 -1.43 8.85 -10.45
C ARG A 146 -2.36 9.90 -11.05
N ARG A 147 -3.19 9.51 -12.04
CA ARG A 147 -4.15 10.42 -12.69
C ARG A 147 -5.19 10.95 -11.70
N ASP A 148 -5.72 10.07 -10.88
CA ASP A 148 -6.76 10.44 -9.91
C ASP A 148 -6.21 11.32 -8.81
N THR A 149 -5.08 10.96 -8.21
CA THR A 149 -4.54 11.68 -7.05
C THR A 149 -3.70 12.90 -7.43
N GLY A 150 -3.04 12.87 -8.59
CA GLY A 150 -2.02 13.84 -8.99
C GLY A 150 -0.67 13.62 -8.31
N LEU A 151 -0.47 12.49 -7.62
CA LEU A 151 0.77 12.16 -6.93
C LEU A 151 1.77 11.50 -7.89
N GLU A 152 3.01 11.95 -7.83
CA GLU A 152 4.12 11.20 -8.43
C GLU A 152 4.44 10.01 -7.53
N VAL A 153 4.28 8.80 -8.06
CA VAL A 153 4.60 7.55 -7.39
C VAL A 153 5.83 6.98 -8.05
N PHE A 154 6.97 6.91 -7.36
CA PHE A 154 8.20 6.44 -7.98
C PHE A 154 8.27 4.90 -8.04
N VAL A 155 8.59 4.34 -9.21
CA VAL A 155 8.78 2.90 -9.41
C VAL A 155 10.12 2.65 -10.09
N GLU A 156 11.06 2.03 -9.37
CA GLU A 156 12.47 1.87 -9.79
C GLU A 156 12.67 1.05 -11.09
N ASN A 157 11.66 0.30 -11.54
CA ASN A 157 11.69 -0.55 -12.75
C ASN A 157 10.77 -0.08 -13.89
N GLU A 158 10.18 1.12 -13.82
CA GLU A 158 9.20 1.62 -14.78
C GLU A 158 9.75 1.71 -16.23
N GLU A 159 11.03 2.02 -16.39
CA GLU A 159 11.67 2.18 -17.70
C GLU A 159 11.82 0.87 -18.48
N ARG A 160 11.95 -0.27 -17.80
CA ARG A 160 12.06 -1.58 -18.48
C ARG A 160 10.74 -2.03 -19.08
N HIS A 161 9.61 -1.63 -18.49
CA HIS A 161 8.30 -2.06 -18.97
C HIS A 161 7.82 -1.22 -20.15
N ARG A 162 8.06 0.11 -20.15
CA ARG A 162 7.77 0.98 -21.31
C ARG A 162 8.57 0.63 -22.56
N ALA A 163 9.69 -0.07 -22.42
CA ALA A 163 10.52 -0.51 -23.54
C ALA A 163 10.10 -1.86 -24.14
N SER A 164 9.12 -2.55 -23.53
CA SER A 164 8.69 -3.90 -23.91
C SER A 164 7.28 -3.98 -24.52
N ASP A 165 6.57 -2.85 -24.59
CA ASP A 165 5.31 -2.67 -25.32
C ASP A 165 5.57 -1.94 -26.66
#